data_AF-A0A4Y3IQN5-F1
#
_entry.id   AF-A0A4Y3IQN5-F1
#
_cell.length_a   1.000
_cell.length_b   1.000
_cell.length_c   1.000
_cell.angle_alpha   90.00
_cell.angle_beta   90.00
_cell.angle_gamma   90.00
#
_symmetry.space_group_name_H-M   'P 1'
#
loop_
_entity.id
_entity.type
_entity.pdbx_description
1 polymer ?
#
loop_
_entity_poly.entity_id
_entity_poly.type
_entity_poly.pdbx_seq_one_letter_code
_entity_poly.pdbx_strand_id
1 'polypeptide(L)'
;MESKFEDIKDINVDELFKDIDVSNLTKPLNSYLKTLDSFYTEYSSNHHPALFRWFVDFNPDNFNDGELDFTVKALRKANYDDSALRDEQVILFSQPMIVSEVNCANVPNNKNVNALRLISFIGSEKKFITHKTASSSNKLYAGSNAELVTTYKVHETALGMILPRNSKFHSFKIASFQSLHTDYDKLERTQKALQDASDRPKIAIQNISGKFNDINGLINTKRSQCNLLDIELNSLGQEQSYLEGSIESHRVHLDKVKKDTDSATRKFDKINNEISDAEDKLEETKAQLKVESNLLKQEKGKLLSLKKDLANEINAVLAVKEELEKAKNDKNTTTLDSLGHSKETEEQLRGYYCYAALTFFCLVCMALYVYSNGQNLNDILPDLVDVNVWDILLSRLPLVAATTLIIGGLSGVFFYLVRQIVSLNTDKMAMLKAGILARQITESLDCGEMSEADKLKMQRNTKIELITQVFAKNENNQVQNKFIVDALKALKS
;
A
#
# COMPACT_ATOMS: atom_id res chain seq x y z
N MET A 1 -0.50 -11.55 26.81
CA MET A 1 0.83 -11.26 26.27
C MET A 1 1.94 -11.40 27.30
N GLU A 2 1.74 -11.02 28.58
CA GLU A 2 2.80 -11.10 29.60
C GLU A 2 3.30 -12.54 29.90
N SER A 3 2.46 -13.57 29.86
CA SER A 3 2.90 -14.94 30.25
C SER A 3 3.77 -15.67 29.21
N LYS A 4 4.04 -15.09 28.03
CA LYS A 4 4.90 -15.70 26.99
C LYS A 4 6.30 -15.08 26.91
N PHE A 5 6.53 -13.95 27.58
CA PHE A 5 7.82 -13.28 27.62
C PHE A 5 8.73 -13.75 28.77
N GLU A 6 8.22 -14.55 29.72
CA GLU A 6 9.02 -15.10 30.82
C GLU A 6 10.07 -16.13 30.36
N ASP A 7 9.79 -16.92 29.32
CA ASP A 7 10.70 -17.98 28.82
C ASP A 7 11.97 -17.46 28.10
N ILE A 8 12.12 -16.15 27.93
CA ILE A 8 13.28 -15.55 27.24
C ILE A 8 14.38 -15.12 28.25
N LYS A 9 14.07 -14.98 29.54
CA LYS A 9 14.98 -14.34 30.50
C LYS A 9 16.07 -15.25 31.11
N ASP A 10 15.96 -16.57 31.05
CA ASP A 10 16.84 -17.45 31.84
C ASP A 10 17.80 -18.30 31.00
N ILE A 11 18.59 -17.69 30.12
CA ILE A 11 19.81 -18.33 29.62
C ILE A 11 20.99 -17.68 30.31
N ASN A 12 21.46 -18.34 31.37
CA ASN A 12 22.68 -17.93 32.04
C ASN A 12 23.89 -18.32 31.17
N VAL A 13 24.36 -17.36 30.38
CA VAL A 13 25.54 -17.54 29.52
C VAL A 13 26.76 -17.95 30.34
N ASP A 14 26.91 -17.43 31.55
CA ASP A 14 28.02 -17.80 32.42
C ASP A 14 27.95 -19.28 32.83
N GLU A 15 26.76 -19.85 33.00
CA GLU A 15 26.57 -21.28 33.27
C GLU A 15 27.03 -22.15 32.09
N LEU A 16 26.79 -21.71 30.85
CA LEU A 16 27.25 -22.43 29.65
C LEU A 16 28.79 -22.48 29.56
N PHE A 17 29.47 -21.42 29.99
CA PHE A 17 30.94 -21.30 29.94
C PHE A 17 31.67 -21.77 31.21
N LYS A 18 30.98 -21.92 32.36
CA LYS A 18 31.60 -22.27 33.65
C LYS A 18 32.44 -23.56 33.62
N ASP A 19 32.08 -24.55 32.81
CA ASP A 19 32.83 -25.82 32.76
C ASP A 19 33.96 -25.83 31.71
N ILE A 20 34.19 -24.73 30.99
CA ILE A 20 35.31 -24.64 30.04
C ILE A 20 36.58 -24.32 30.83
N ASP A 21 37.17 -25.36 31.41
CA ASP A 21 38.44 -25.25 32.11
C ASP A 21 39.62 -25.37 31.12
N VAL A 22 40.14 -24.21 30.71
CA VAL A 22 41.33 -24.07 29.86
C VAL A 22 42.58 -24.68 30.50
N SER A 23 42.60 -24.85 31.83
CA SER A 23 43.73 -25.46 32.52
C SER A 23 43.90 -26.94 32.16
N ASN A 24 42.86 -27.62 31.68
CA ASN A 24 42.95 -28.99 31.17
C ASN A 24 43.74 -29.09 29.85
N LEU A 25 43.96 -27.98 29.15
CA LEU A 25 44.82 -27.94 27.96
C LEU A 25 46.30 -27.78 28.33
N THR A 26 46.59 -26.97 29.35
CA THR A 26 47.96 -26.57 29.69
C THR A 26 48.61 -27.45 30.75
N LYS A 27 47.84 -27.94 31.73
CA LYS A 27 48.36 -28.82 32.80
C LYS A 27 49.03 -30.10 32.25
N PRO A 28 48.45 -30.83 31.28
CA PRO A 28 49.09 -32.04 30.75
C PRO A 28 50.41 -31.74 30.04
N LEU A 29 50.46 -30.66 29.25
CA LEU A 29 51.68 -30.24 28.56
C LEU A 29 52.78 -29.84 29.55
N ASN A 30 52.44 -29.07 30.58
CA ASN A 30 53.38 -28.69 31.63
C ASN A 30 53.88 -29.91 32.42
N SER A 31 53.00 -30.88 32.67
CA SER A 31 53.38 -32.16 33.29
C SER A 31 54.39 -32.92 32.43
N TYR A 32 54.15 -33.00 31.12
CA TYR A 32 55.08 -33.61 30.17
C TYR A 32 56.43 -32.90 30.10
N LEU A 33 56.44 -31.56 30.04
CA LEU A 33 57.69 -30.79 30.07
C LEU A 33 58.46 -30.99 31.39
N LYS A 34 57.75 -31.11 32.52
CA LYS A 34 58.36 -31.39 33.83
C LYS A 34 58.95 -32.81 33.89
N THR A 35 58.31 -33.80 33.30
CA THR A 35 58.87 -35.17 33.24
C THR A 35 60.08 -35.22 32.30
N LEU A 36 60.06 -34.48 31.18
CA LEU A 36 61.24 -34.31 30.32
C LEU A 36 62.42 -33.64 31.05
N ASP A 37 62.16 -32.56 31.81
CA ASP A 37 63.23 -31.87 32.58
C ASP A 37 63.88 -32.80 33.62
N SER A 38 63.15 -33.79 34.13
CA SER A 38 63.66 -34.76 35.12
C SER A 38 64.74 -35.72 34.61
N PHE A 39 64.94 -35.81 33.29
CA PHE A 39 66.08 -36.53 32.71
C PHE A 39 67.39 -35.76 32.79
N TYR A 40 67.31 -34.44 32.93
CA TYR A 40 68.49 -33.61 33.03
C TYR A 40 68.92 -33.52 34.49
N THR A 41 70.23 -33.66 34.70
CA THR A 41 70.84 -33.41 36.00
C THR A 41 71.56 -32.08 35.93
N GLU A 42 71.30 -31.22 36.90
CA GLU A 42 72.00 -29.95 37.04
C GLU A 42 73.34 -30.19 37.75
N TYR A 43 74.44 -29.78 37.12
CA TYR A 43 75.77 -29.80 37.70
C TYR A 43 76.26 -28.36 37.88
N SER A 44 76.75 -28.05 39.07
CA SER A 44 77.37 -26.76 39.37
C SER A 44 78.89 -26.82 39.22
N SER A 45 79.52 -25.64 39.17
CA SER A 45 80.97 -25.45 39.12
C SER A 45 81.78 -26.24 40.15
N ASN A 46 81.17 -26.62 41.28
CA ASN A 46 81.85 -27.27 42.40
C ASN A 46 81.84 -28.80 42.32
N HIS A 47 81.17 -29.37 41.31
CA HIS A 47 81.14 -30.81 41.11
C HIS A 47 82.19 -31.19 40.07
N HIS A 48 83.10 -32.10 40.44
CA HIS A 48 84.09 -32.70 39.53
C HIS A 48 83.76 -34.17 39.23
N PRO A 49 82.62 -34.49 38.58
CA PRO A 49 82.31 -35.87 38.26
C PRO A 49 83.24 -36.39 37.16
N ALA A 50 83.38 -37.71 37.06
CA ALA A 50 84.10 -38.37 35.95
C ALA A 50 83.49 -38.06 34.55
N LEU A 51 82.31 -37.47 34.50
CA LEU A 51 81.56 -37.19 33.28
C LEU A 51 82.03 -35.94 32.52
N PHE A 52 82.60 -34.95 33.22
CA PHE A 52 83.05 -33.72 32.58
C PHE A 52 84.29 -33.13 33.26
N ARG A 53 84.99 -32.28 32.52
CA ARG A 53 86.08 -31.44 33.00
C ARG A 53 85.83 -30.01 32.57
N TRP A 54 85.95 -29.09 33.51
CA TRP A 54 85.84 -27.65 33.27
C TRP A 54 87.21 -27.02 33.44
N PHE A 55 87.66 -26.35 32.40
CA PHE A 55 88.92 -25.63 32.33
C PHE A 55 88.60 -24.13 32.27
N VAL A 56 89.07 -23.37 33.26
CA VAL A 56 88.93 -21.90 33.29
C VAL A 56 89.86 -21.25 32.27
N ASP A 57 91.05 -21.83 32.12
CA ASP A 57 92.06 -21.45 31.15
C ASP A 57 92.59 -22.74 30.54
N PHE A 58 92.15 -23.05 29.32
CA PHE A 58 92.50 -24.29 28.67
C PHE A 58 93.93 -24.20 28.13
N ASN A 59 94.86 -24.86 28.82
CA ASN A 59 96.25 -24.97 28.40
C ASN A 59 96.77 -26.41 28.59
N PRO A 60 96.88 -27.19 27.50
CA PRO A 60 97.33 -28.59 27.55
C PRO A 60 98.69 -28.79 28.22
N ASP A 61 99.57 -27.80 28.15
CA ASP A 61 100.93 -27.86 28.71
C ASP A 61 100.92 -27.90 30.26
N ASN A 62 99.81 -27.47 30.87
CA ASN A 62 99.63 -27.46 32.34
C ASN A 62 98.81 -28.65 32.86
N PHE A 63 98.34 -29.53 31.98
CA PHE A 63 97.46 -30.63 32.37
C PHE A 63 98.26 -31.77 33.00
N ASN A 64 97.70 -32.40 34.02
CA ASN A 64 98.22 -33.69 34.47
C ASN A 64 97.93 -34.80 33.45
N ASP A 65 98.61 -35.94 33.54
CA ASP A 65 98.46 -37.06 32.59
C ASP A 65 97.00 -37.51 32.41
N GLY A 66 96.19 -37.46 33.48
CA GLY A 66 94.77 -37.84 33.43
C GLY A 66 93.89 -36.82 32.72
N GLU A 67 94.14 -35.53 32.92
CA GLU A 67 93.47 -34.43 32.22
C GLU A 67 93.86 -34.40 30.74
N LEU A 68 95.13 -34.66 30.44
CA LEU A 68 95.62 -34.77 29.07
C LEU A 68 94.95 -35.94 28.35
N ASP A 69 94.93 -37.14 28.94
CA ASP A 69 94.27 -38.32 28.37
C ASP A 69 92.75 -38.09 28.15
N PHE A 70 92.06 -37.49 29.13
CA PHE A 70 90.65 -37.14 29.00
C PHE A 70 90.40 -36.17 27.84
N THR A 71 91.19 -35.11 27.77
CA THR A 71 91.07 -34.05 26.76
C THR A 71 91.34 -34.57 25.36
N VAL A 72 92.45 -35.31 25.19
CA VAL A 72 92.82 -35.92 23.90
C VAL A 72 91.71 -36.86 23.43
N LYS A 73 91.15 -37.69 24.32
CA LYS A 73 90.02 -38.57 23.98
C LYS A 73 88.77 -37.81 23.55
N ALA A 74 88.40 -36.74 24.27
CA ALA A 74 87.22 -35.95 23.96
C ALA A 74 87.37 -35.17 22.64
N LEU A 75 88.48 -34.46 22.45
CA LEU A 75 88.75 -33.64 21.27
C LEU A 75 88.99 -34.47 20.01
N ARG A 76 89.67 -35.62 20.13
CA ARG A 76 89.82 -36.56 19.01
C ARG A 76 88.47 -37.05 18.48
N LYS A 77 87.52 -37.34 19.37
CA LYS A 77 86.14 -37.72 18.96
C LYS A 77 85.40 -36.57 18.27
N ALA A 78 85.66 -35.33 18.69
CA ALA A 78 85.06 -34.13 18.10
C ALA A 78 85.75 -33.66 16.81
N ASN A 79 86.89 -34.25 16.44
CA ASN A 79 87.79 -33.75 15.41
C ASN A 79 88.14 -32.26 15.61
N TYR A 80 88.44 -31.89 16.86
CA TYR A 80 88.75 -30.52 17.26
C TYR A 80 90.22 -30.41 17.66
N ASP A 81 90.90 -29.36 17.18
CA ASP A 81 92.30 -29.08 17.48
C ASP A 81 92.42 -28.43 18.87
N ASP A 82 93.29 -28.97 19.73
CA ASP A 82 93.51 -28.46 21.09
C ASP A 82 94.16 -27.07 21.09
N SER A 83 94.96 -26.75 20.08
CA SER A 83 95.56 -25.42 19.93
C SER A 83 94.52 -24.31 19.74
N ALA A 84 93.36 -24.62 19.16
CA ALA A 84 92.27 -23.67 18.93
C ALA A 84 91.47 -23.34 20.21
N LEU A 85 91.75 -24.04 21.31
CA LEU A 85 91.09 -23.85 22.61
C LEU A 85 91.98 -23.09 23.61
N ARG A 86 93.22 -22.75 23.25
CA ARG A 86 94.13 -22.03 24.16
C ARG A 86 93.51 -20.72 24.66
N ASP A 87 93.66 -20.46 25.95
CA ASP A 87 93.15 -19.27 26.66
C ASP A 87 91.61 -19.14 26.68
N GLU A 88 90.88 -20.22 26.39
CA GLU A 88 89.42 -20.25 26.43
C GLU A 88 88.89 -20.99 27.67
N GLN A 89 87.67 -20.61 28.09
CA GLN A 89 86.92 -21.37 29.08
C GLN A 89 86.20 -22.53 28.39
N VAL A 90 86.62 -23.76 28.69
CA VAL A 90 86.14 -24.96 27.99
C VAL A 90 85.56 -25.96 28.99
N ILE A 91 84.41 -26.53 28.66
CA ILE A 91 83.86 -27.69 29.34
C ILE A 91 83.89 -28.85 28.35
N LEU A 92 84.58 -29.94 28.70
CA LEU A 92 84.65 -31.15 27.89
C LEU A 92 83.93 -32.30 28.60
N PHE A 93 83.23 -33.13 27.82
CA PHE A 93 82.51 -34.30 28.29
C PHE A 93 83.25 -35.59 27.90
N SER A 94 83.22 -36.61 28.76
CA SER A 94 83.84 -37.91 28.47
C SER A 94 83.15 -38.68 27.34
N GLN A 95 81.88 -38.36 27.12
CA GLN A 95 81.00 -38.93 26.12
C GLN A 95 80.05 -37.85 25.59
N PRO A 96 79.36 -38.08 24.46
CA PRO A 96 78.35 -37.15 23.96
C PRO A 96 77.23 -36.98 25.00
N MET A 97 76.94 -35.74 25.37
CA MET A 97 75.89 -35.39 26.33
C MET A 97 74.86 -34.49 25.65
N ILE A 98 73.59 -34.63 26.03
CA ILE A 98 72.54 -33.70 25.64
C ILE A 98 72.56 -32.55 26.64
N VAL A 99 72.84 -31.35 26.15
CA VAL A 99 72.89 -30.12 26.95
C VAL A 99 71.55 -29.40 26.81
N SER A 100 70.83 -29.21 27.92
CA SER A 100 69.56 -28.48 27.95
C SER A 100 69.79 -26.98 28.19
N GLU A 101 70.45 -26.65 29.30
CA GLU A 101 70.65 -25.27 29.75
C GLU A 101 72.08 -25.07 30.23
N VAL A 102 72.65 -23.90 29.98
CA VAL A 102 73.96 -23.49 30.53
C VAL A 102 73.81 -22.14 31.20
N ASN A 103 74.17 -22.06 32.47
CA ASN A 103 74.09 -20.89 33.31
C ASN A 103 75.50 -20.31 33.51
N CYS A 104 75.68 -19.08 33.09
CA CYS A 104 76.92 -18.33 33.26
C CYS A 104 76.65 -17.01 33.99
N ALA A 105 77.46 -16.71 34.99
CA ALA A 105 77.50 -15.41 35.65
C ALA A 105 78.40 -14.42 34.92
N ASN A 106 78.18 -13.12 35.15
CA ASN A 106 79.01 -12.01 34.65
C ASN A 106 79.19 -11.99 33.12
N VAL A 107 78.22 -12.50 32.37
CA VAL A 107 78.24 -12.44 30.91
C VAL A 107 78.01 -11.00 30.45
N PRO A 108 78.91 -10.41 29.63
CA PRO A 108 78.70 -9.06 29.13
C PRO A 108 77.44 -8.95 28.26
N ASN A 109 76.86 -7.74 28.15
CA ASN A 109 75.63 -7.54 27.37
C ASN A 109 75.83 -7.48 25.85
N ASN A 110 77.04 -7.69 25.34
CA ASN A 110 77.28 -7.72 23.89
C ASN A 110 76.68 -8.99 23.26
N LYS A 111 75.86 -8.85 22.21
CA LYS A 111 75.14 -9.98 21.57
C LYS A 111 76.07 -10.88 20.73
N ASN A 112 77.14 -10.33 20.14
CA ASN A 112 77.98 -11.06 19.18
C ASN A 112 79.22 -11.70 19.83
N VAL A 113 79.69 -11.12 20.94
CA VAL A 113 80.91 -11.60 21.64
C VAL A 113 80.58 -12.71 22.65
N ASN A 114 79.30 -12.86 23.02
CA ASN A 114 78.88 -13.73 24.13
C ASN A 114 78.04 -14.92 23.68
N ALA A 115 78.33 -15.46 22.51
CA ALA A 115 77.74 -16.70 22.04
C ALA A 115 78.39 -17.88 22.78
N LEU A 116 77.56 -18.85 23.20
CA LEU A 116 78.04 -20.14 23.64
C LEU A 116 78.39 -20.96 22.40
N ARG A 117 79.62 -21.49 22.32
CA ARG A 117 80.05 -22.34 21.19
C ARG A 117 79.97 -23.80 21.61
N LEU A 118 79.39 -24.65 20.77
CA LEU A 118 79.32 -26.09 21.04
C LEU A 118 80.41 -26.81 20.26
N ILE A 119 81.08 -27.75 20.93
CA ILE A 119 81.97 -28.73 20.32
C ILE A 119 81.10 -29.92 19.93
N SER A 120 80.71 -29.97 18.66
CA SER A 120 79.80 -30.99 18.12
C SER A 120 80.41 -32.38 18.17
N PHE A 121 79.54 -33.39 18.36
CA PHE A 121 79.93 -34.80 18.26
C PHE A 121 80.19 -35.26 16.81
N ILE A 122 79.59 -34.59 15.80
CA ILE A 122 79.59 -35.04 14.39
C ILE A 122 80.57 -34.21 13.53
N GLY A 123 81.57 -33.57 14.13
CA GLY A 123 82.84 -33.19 13.48
C GLY A 123 82.84 -32.19 12.31
N SER A 124 81.70 -31.67 11.85
CA SER A 124 81.64 -30.75 10.69
C SER A 124 81.00 -29.39 11.00
N GLU A 125 80.16 -29.28 12.02
CA GLU A 125 79.40 -28.06 12.30
C GLU A 125 79.84 -27.38 13.59
N LYS A 126 80.36 -26.14 13.45
CA LYS A 126 80.53 -25.22 14.58
C LYS A 126 79.16 -24.60 14.89
N LYS A 127 78.49 -25.07 15.93
CA LYS A 127 77.21 -24.51 16.38
C LYS A 127 77.43 -23.39 17.39
N PHE A 128 76.73 -22.28 17.19
CA PHE A 128 76.76 -21.10 18.07
C PHE A 128 75.37 -20.85 18.62
N ILE A 129 75.25 -20.73 19.95
CA ILE A 129 74.00 -20.41 20.63
C ILE A 129 74.06 -18.97 21.12
N THR A 130 73.21 -18.12 20.55
CA THR A 130 73.08 -16.70 20.91
C THR A 130 71.81 -16.41 21.71
N HIS A 131 70.85 -17.34 21.74
CA HIS A 131 69.60 -17.19 22.47
C HIS A 131 69.84 -17.35 23.98
N LYS A 132 69.75 -16.23 24.70
CA LYS A 132 69.99 -16.15 26.14
C LYS A 132 68.87 -15.40 26.85
N THR A 133 68.50 -15.88 28.02
CA THR A 133 67.61 -15.17 28.95
C THR A 133 68.43 -14.80 30.18
N ALA A 134 68.56 -13.50 30.45
CA ALA A 134 69.18 -13.01 31.68
C ALA A 134 68.13 -12.99 32.78
N SER A 135 68.39 -13.70 33.87
CA SER A 135 67.53 -13.67 35.05
C SER A 135 68.35 -13.22 36.26
N SER A 136 67.82 -12.30 37.06
CA SER A 136 68.39 -12.02 38.37
C SER A 136 68.18 -13.26 39.24
N SER A 137 69.26 -13.92 39.64
CA SER A 137 69.21 -15.03 40.58
C SER A 137 68.88 -14.48 41.97
N ASN A 138 67.58 -14.35 42.28
CA ASN A 138 67.10 -14.00 43.62
C ASN A 138 67.15 -15.21 44.57
N LYS A 139 68.28 -15.94 44.63
CA LYS A 139 68.48 -16.94 45.69
C LYS A 139 68.82 -16.22 47.01
N LEU A 140 67.78 -15.68 47.65
CA LEU A 140 67.40 -15.74 49.08
C LEU A 140 68.46 -15.75 50.21
N TYR A 141 69.70 -15.34 49.99
CA TYR A 141 70.62 -14.98 51.05
C TYR A 141 70.69 -13.46 51.16
N ALA A 142 69.97 -12.93 52.16
CA ALA A 142 69.96 -11.52 52.51
C ALA A 142 71.39 -11.04 52.81
N GLY A 143 72.03 -10.38 51.85
CA GLY A 143 73.31 -9.68 52.06
C GLY A 143 74.33 -9.72 50.92
N SER A 144 74.21 -10.60 49.93
CA SER A 144 75.14 -10.64 48.79
C SER A 144 74.54 -10.00 47.54
N ASN A 145 75.29 -9.10 46.89
CA ASN A 145 74.95 -8.52 45.57
C ASN A 145 74.45 -9.62 44.63
N ALA A 146 73.22 -9.49 44.12
CA ALA A 146 72.62 -10.47 43.22
C ALA A 146 73.48 -10.61 41.96
N GLU A 147 74.14 -11.76 41.80
CA GLU A 147 74.94 -12.04 40.61
C GLU A 147 73.98 -12.27 39.42
N LEU A 148 74.16 -11.53 38.34
CA LEU A 148 73.35 -11.67 37.14
C LEU A 148 73.71 -12.99 36.45
N VAL A 149 72.77 -13.93 36.42
CA VAL A 149 72.95 -15.23 35.76
C VAL A 149 72.28 -15.19 34.39
N THR A 150 73.07 -15.49 33.36
CA THR A 150 72.62 -15.64 31.99
C THR A 150 72.41 -17.12 31.69
N THR A 151 71.18 -17.49 31.34
CA THR A 151 70.82 -18.86 30.94
C THR A 151 70.77 -18.97 29.42
N TYR A 152 71.56 -19.88 28.88
CA TYR A 152 71.55 -20.28 27.48
C TYR A 152 70.70 -21.54 27.32
N LYS A 153 69.69 -21.52 26.46
CA LYS A 153 68.89 -22.70 26.11
C LYS A 153 69.51 -23.37 24.88
N VAL A 154 69.98 -24.59 25.05
CA VAL A 154 70.86 -25.27 24.08
C VAL A 154 70.11 -26.42 23.38
N HIS A 155 69.54 -27.35 24.16
CA HIS A 155 68.85 -28.57 23.69
C HIS A 155 69.56 -29.33 22.55
N GLU A 156 70.89 -29.46 22.62
CA GLU A 156 71.72 -30.08 21.58
C GLU A 156 72.69 -31.12 22.15
N THR A 157 73.16 -32.03 21.30
CA THR A 157 74.20 -33.00 21.68
C THR A 157 75.58 -32.40 21.48
N ALA A 158 76.42 -32.43 22.50
CA ALA A 158 77.77 -31.89 22.46
C ALA A 158 78.78 -32.82 23.15
N LEU A 159 80.03 -32.78 22.67
CA LEU A 159 81.21 -33.34 23.34
C LEU A 159 81.91 -32.31 24.24
N GLY A 160 81.56 -31.04 24.07
CA GLY A 160 82.03 -29.97 24.92
C GLY A 160 81.40 -28.64 24.53
N MET A 161 81.76 -27.59 25.24
CA MET A 161 81.32 -26.24 25.00
C MET A 161 82.41 -25.25 25.37
N ILE A 162 82.47 -24.15 24.61
CA ILE A 162 83.35 -23.03 24.89
C ILE A 162 82.48 -21.88 25.37
N LEU A 163 82.72 -21.47 26.61
CA LEU A 163 81.94 -20.42 27.27
C LEU A 163 82.37 -19.03 26.79
N PRO A 164 81.51 -18.00 26.92
CA PRO A 164 81.89 -16.62 26.64
C PRO A 164 83.12 -16.18 27.44
N ARG A 165 84.02 -15.43 26.79
CA ARG A 165 85.18 -14.84 27.47
C ARG A 165 84.71 -13.91 28.58
N ASN A 166 85.43 -13.92 29.71
CA ASN A 166 85.10 -13.17 30.94
C ASN A 166 83.78 -13.56 31.62
N SER A 167 83.14 -14.66 31.23
CA SER A 167 82.03 -15.22 32.01
C SER A 167 82.56 -16.10 33.15
N LYS A 168 81.69 -16.39 34.12
CA LYS A 168 81.96 -17.39 35.16
C LYS A 168 80.94 -18.50 35.02
N PHE A 169 81.41 -19.72 34.79
CA PHE A 169 80.53 -20.89 34.78
C PHE A 169 79.80 -21.04 36.12
N HIS A 170 78.47 -21.19 36.08
CA HIS A 170 77.65 -21.38 37.27
C HIS A 170 77.12 -22.81 37.37
N SER A 171 76.32 -23.21 36.38
CA SER A 171 75.80 -24.58 36.27
C SER A 171 75.43 -24.92 34.83
N PHE A 172 75.23 -26.20 34.52
CA PHE A 172 74.52 -26.63 33.32
C PHE A 172 73.58 -27.77 33.66
N LYS A 173 72.57 -27.98 32.81
CA LYS A 173 71.69 -29.14 32.83
C LYS A 173 72.05 -30.06 31.66
N ILE A 174 72.49 -31.28 31.97
CA ILE A 174 72.85 -32.28 30.97
C ILE A 174 72.20 -33.62 31.24
N ALA A 175 72.03 -34.41 30.18
CA ALA A 175 71.62 -35.81 30.23
C ALA A 175 72.60 -36.66 29.40
N SER A 176 72.98 -37.83 29.90
CA SER A 176 73.73 -38.80 29.11
C SER A 176 72.77 -39.70 28.33
N PHE A 177 73.15 -40.14 27.14
CA PHE A 177 72.36 -41.13 26.39
C PHE A 177 72.11 -42.40 27.21
N GLN A 178 73.12 -42.84 27.97
CA GLN A 178 72.95 -43.98 28.87
C GLN A 178 71.86 -43.73 29.90
N SER A 179 71.86 -42.57 30.57
CA SER A 179 70.83 -42.23 31.58
C SER A 179 69.42 -42.18 31.00
N LEU A 180 69.26 -41.81 29.73
CA LEU A 180 67.97 -41.82 29.04
C LEU A 180 67.43 -43.24 28.80
N HIS A 181 68.32 -44.22 28.60
CA HIS A 181 67.94 -45.61 28.32
C HIS A 181 67.87 -46.49 29.57
N THR A 182 68.59 -46.16 30.64
CA THR A 182 68.65 -47.00 31.84
C THR A 182 67.56 -46.70 32.85
N ASP A 183 67.03 -45.47 32.88
CA ASP A 183 65.98 -45.05 33.82
C ASP A 183 64.59 -45.33 33.25
N TYR A 184 64.21 -46.62 33.27
CA TYR A 184 62.93 -47.10 32.72
C TYR A 184 61.73 -46.40 33.37
N ASP A 185 61.78 -46.17 34.68
CA ASP A 185 60.70 -45.51 35.43
C ASP A 185 60.45 -44.08 34.93
N LYS A 186 61.51 -43.30 34.66
CA LYS A 186 61.37 -41.97 34.06
C LYS A 186 60.80 -42.06 32.65
N LEU A 187 61.25 -43.02 31.85
CA LEU A 187 60.79 -43.19 30.47
C LEU A 187 59.30 -43.56 30.41
N GLU A 188 58.85 -44.46 31.29
CA GLU A 188 57.44 -44.82 31.43
C GLU A 188 56.59 -43.62 31.89
N ARG A 189 57.06 -42.85 32.88
CA ARG A 189 56.36 -41.63 33.35
C ARG A 189 56.26 -40.58 32.25
N THR A 190 57.32 -40.38 31.47
CA THR A 190 57.34 -39.43 30.36
C THR A 190 56.45 -39.90 29.21
N GLN A 191 56.41 -41.20 28.91
CA GLN A 191 55.49 -41.77 27.94
C GLN A 191 54.03 -41.57 28.37
N LYS A 192 53.69 -41.86 29.63
CA LYS A 192 52.36 -41.60 30.19
C LYS A 192 51.99 -40.12 30.12
N ALA A 193 52.91 -39.23 30.52
CA ALA A 193 52.69 -37.79 30.45
C ALA A 193 52.53 -37.28 29.02
N LEU A 194 53.24 -37.86 28.04
CA LEU A 194 53.08 -37.55 26.62
C LEU A 194 51.71 -37.97 26.10
N GLN A 195 51.28 -39.19 26.47
CA GLN A 195 49.97 -39.69 26.09
C GLN A 195 48.86 -38.82 26.70
N ASP A 196 48.96 -38.47 27.98
CA ASP A 196 48.07 -37.51 28.64
C ASP A 196 48.08 -36.13 27.96
N ALA A 197 49.24 -35.64 27.54
CA ALA A 197 49.40 -34.38 26.82
C ALA A 197 48.85 -34.42 25.38
N SER A 198 48.72 -35.60 24.78
CA SER A 198 48.04 -35.78 23.49
C SER A 198 46.52 -35.88 23.68
N ASP A 199 46.07 -36.70 24.62
CA ASP A 199 44.70 -37.18 24.63
C ASP A 199 43.77 -36.24 25.40
N ARG A 200 44.22 -35.69 26.53
CA ARG A 200 43.39 -34.77 27.34
C ARG A 200 43.06 -33.48 26.59
N PRO A 201 43.99 -32.85 25.84
CA PRO A 201 43.62 -31.68 25.05
C PRO A 201 42.61 -32.00 23.95
N LYS A 202 42.70 -33.17 23.30
CA LYS A 202 41.71 -33.60 22.31
C LYS A 202 40.31 -33.74 22.91
N ILE A 203 40.22 -34.40 24.07
CA ILE A 203 38.95 -34.55 24.81
C ILE A 203 38.40 -33.18 25.22
N ALA A 204 39.25 -32.30 25.76
CA ALA A 204 38.85 -30.94 26.14
C ALA A 204 38.35 -30.12 24.93
N ILE A 205 39.05 -30.19 23.79
CA ILE A 205 38.63 -29.53 22.55
C ILE A 205 37.31 -30.10 22.03
N GLN A 206 37.12 -31.42 22.07
CA GLN A 206 35.85 -32.06 21.70
C GLN A 206 34.70 -31.60 22.60
N ASN A 207 34.91 -31.53 23.92
CA ASN A 207 33.90 -31.04 24.86
C ASN A 207 33.56 -29.56 24.60
N ILE A 208 34.57 -28.72 24.35
CA ILE A 208 34.38 -27.32 23.98
C ILE A 208 33.57 -27.21 22.68
N SER A 209 33.91 -28.01 21.67
CA SER A 209 33.20 -28.05 20.38
C SER A 209 31.73 -28.50 20.55
N GLY A 210 31.49 -29.53 21.37
CA GLY A 210 30.14 -29.98 21.73
C GLY A 210 29.31 -28.85 22.35
N LYS A 211 29.86 -28.16 23.36
CA LYS A 211 29.20 -26.99 23.96
C LYS A 211 28.93 -25.86 22.98
N PHE A 212 29.85 -25.59 22.05
CA PHE A 212 29.60 -24.60 20.99
C PHE A 212 28.42 -24.99 20.09
N ASN A 213 28.25 -26.29 19.80
CA ASN A 213 27.10 -26.76 19.04
C ASN A 213 25.80 -26.60 19.83
N ASP A 214 25.80 -26.88 21.13
CA ASP A 214 24.64 -26.68 22.00
C ASP A 214 24.24 -25.20 22.07
N ILE A 215 25.21 -24.31 22.25
CA ILE A 215 25.02 -22.85 22.22
C ILE A 215 24.45 -22.40 20.87
N ASN A 216 24.99 -22.91 19.76
CA ASN A 216 24.47 -22.59 18.43
C ASN A 216 23.04 -23.11 18.23
N GLY A 217 22.72 -24.29 18.76
CA GLY A 217 21.36 -24.83 18.78
C GLY A 217 20.40 -23.88 19.50
N LEU A 218 20.78 -23.43 20.70
CA LEU A 218 20.01 -22.49 21.51
C LEU A 218 19.82 -21.12 20.82
N ILE A 219 20.88 -20.58 20.21
CA ILE A 219 20.84 -19.35 19.42
C ILE A 219 19.86 -19.49 18.25
N ASN A 220 19.88 -20.62 17.56
CA ASN A 220 18.97 -20.87 16.44
C ASN A 220 17.52 -20.95 16.92
N THR A 221 17.25 -21.64 18.03
CA THR A 221 15.90 -21.67 18.65
C THR A 221 15.43 -20.27 19.02
N LYS A 222 16.27 -19.46 19.68
CA LYS A 222 15.92 -18.07 20.03
C LYS A 222 15.74 -17.18 18.81
N ARG A 223 16.52 -17.38 17.73
CA ARG A 223 16.32 -16.69 16.45
C ARG A 223 14.97 -17.04 15.83
N SER A 224 14.58 -18.32 15.84
CA SER A 224 13.26 -18.74 15.38
C SER A 224 12.13 -18.10 16.20
N GLN A 225 12.28 -17.99 17.52
CA GLN A 225 11.31 -17.29 18.37
C GLN A 225 11.23 -15.80 18.05
N CYS A 226 12.36 -15.12 17.81
CA CYS A 226 12.37 -13.72 17.40
C CYS A 226 11.66 -13.52 16.05
N ASN A 227 11.90 -14.40 15.08
CA ASN A 227 11.21 -14.34 13.78
C ASN A 227 9.69 -14.51 13.92
N LEU A 228 9.23 -15.39 14.82
CA LEU A 228 7.80 -15.53 15.11
C LEU A 228 7.20 -14.27 15.74
N LEU A 229 7.92 -13.67 16.69
CA LEU A 229 7.51 -12.38 17.30
C LEU A 229 7.46 -11.25 16.27
N ASP A 230 8.40 -11.24 15.31
CA ASP A 230 8.43 -10.24 14.23
C ASP A 230 7.24 -10.41 13.27
N ILE A 231 6.86 -11.64 12.95
CA ILE A 231 5.63 -11.93 12.19
C ILE A 231 4.39 -11.46 12.97
N GLU A 232 4.31 -11.75 14.27
CA GLU A 232 3.20 -11.32 15.13
C GLU A 232 3.11 -9.79 15.21
N LEU A 233 4.25 -9.10 15.38
CA LEU A 233 4.33 -7.64 15.41
C LEU A 233 3.89 -7.02 14.09
N ASN A 234 4.30 -7.59 12.95
CA ASN A 234 3.84 -7.16 11.64
C ASN A 234 2.33 -7.35 11.46
N SER A 235 1.77 -8.46 11.96
CA SER A 235 0.31 -8.70 11.91
C SER A 235 -0.47 -7.69 12.76
N LEU A 236 0.03 -7.37 13.96
CA LEU A 236 -0.54 -6.34 14.83
C LEU A 236 -0.43 -4.95 14.21
N GLY A 237 0.67 -4.65 13.51
CA GLY A 237 0.84 -3.40 12.76
C GLY A 237 -0.18 -3.25 11.62
N GLN A 238 -0.50 -4.36 10.92
CA GLN A 238 -1.57 -4.36 9.92
C GLN A 238 -2.96 -4.16 10.54
N GLU A 239 -3.24 -4.83 11.67
CA GLU A 239 -4.50 -4.67 12.40
C GLU A 239 -4.67 -3.23 12.89
N GLN A 240 -3.61 -2.61 13.42
CA GLN A 240 -3.62 -1.21 13.83
C GLN A 240 -3.93 -0.28 12.64
N SER A 241 -3.27 -0.48 11.49
CA SER A 241 -3.52 0.32 10.28
C SER A 241 -4.96 0.18 9.77
N TYR A 242 -5.52 -1.04 9.82
CA TYR A 242 -6.92 -1.28 9.49
C TYR A 242 -7.88 -0.56 10.45
N LEU A 243 -7.63 -0.64 11.75
CA LEU A 243 -8.43 0.03 12.78
C LEU A 243 -8.35 1.56 12.64
N GLU A 244 -7.17 2.11 12.35
CA GLU A 244 -7.00 3.55 12.07
C GLU A 244 -7.80 3.98 10.83
N GLY A 245 -7.74 3.21 9.73
CA GLY A 245 -8.56 3.46 8.55
C GLY A 245 -10.06 3.37 8.82
N SER A 246 -10.49 2.42 9.66
CA SER A 246 -11.88 2.28 10.09
C SER A 246 -12.33 3.47 10.95
N ILE A 247 -11.50 3.91 11.90
CA ILE A 247 -11.78 5.09 12.73
C ILE A 247 -11.92 6.35 11.87
N GLU A 248 -11.03 6.56 10.90
CA GLU A 248 -11.10 7.73 10.02
C GLU A 248 -12.36 7.69 9.13
N SER A 249 -12.71 6.53 8.59
CA SER A 249 -13.97 6.35 7.85
C SER A 249 -15.19 6.66 8.71
N HIS A 250 -15.24 6.13 9.94
CA HIS A 250 -16.32 6.43 10.88
C HIS A 250 -16.38 7.92 11.24
N ARG A 251 -15.23 8.60 11.37
CA ARG A 251 -15.17 10.04 11.60
C ARG A 251 -15.76 10.84 10.43
N VAL A 252 -15.42 10.48 9.19
CA VAL A 252 -16.00 11.09 7.98
C VAL A 252 -17.51 10.86 7.91
N HIS A 253 -17.98 9.65 8.24
CA HIS A 253 -19.41 9.35 8.32
C HIS A 253 -20.12 10.18 9.40
N LEU A 254 -19.51 10.33 10.57
CA LEU A 254 -20.07 11.13 11.67
C LEU A 254 -20.18 12.61 11.29
N ASP A 255 -19.15 13.16 10.62
CA ASP A 255 -19.18 14.53 10.10
C ASP A 255 -20.26 14.73 9.03
N LYS A 256 -20.49 13.74 8.16
CA LYS A 256 -21.58 13.78 7.18
C LYS A 256 -22.95 13.75 7.87
N VAL A 257 -23.16 12.83 8.81
CA VAL A 257 -24.41 12.73 9.58
C VAL A 257 -24.67 14.03 10.35
N LYS A 258 -23.63 14.65 10.91
CA LYS A 258 -23.73 15.95 11.58
C LYS A 258 -24.19 17.05 10.62
N LYS A 259 -23.59 17.15 9.43
CA LYS A 259 -24.02 18.11 8.39
C LYS A 259 -25.47 17.86 7.94
N ASP A 260 -25.85 16.60 7.77
CA ASP A 260 -27.22 16.22 7.40
C ASP A 260 -28.21 16.59 8.50
N THR A 261 -27.85 16.39 9.76
CA THR A 261 -28.65 16.80 10.93
C THR A 261 -28.79 18.32 10.97
N ASP A 262 -27.70 19.09 10.85
CA ASP A 262 -27.74 20.56 10.81
C ASP A 262 -28.62 21.09 9.66
N SER A 263 -28.54 20.45 8.49
CA SER A 263 -29.38 20.77 7.33
C SER A 263 -30.85 20.45 7.58
N ALA A 264 -31.15 19.29 8.17
CA ALA A 264 -32.50 18.88 8.53
C ALA A 264 -33.10 19.81 9.60
N THR A 265 -32.33 20.20 10.62
CA THR A 265 -32.75 21.17 11.65
C THR A 265 -33.09 22.52 11.02
N ARG A 266 -32.25 23.04 10.11
CA ARG A 266 -32.57 24.30 9.40
C ARG A 266 -33.84 24.21 8.57
N LYS A 267 -34.08 23.06 7.91
CA LYS A 267 -35.34 22.83 7.16
C LYS A 267 -36.54 22.77 8.11
N PHE A 268 -36.38 22.12 9.26
CA PHE A 268 -37.41 22.04 10.28
C PHE A 268 -37.76 23.45 10.81
N ASP A 269 -36.77 24.26 11.16
CA ASP A 269 -36.97 25.65 11.59
C ASP A 269 -37.68 26.48 10.52
N LYS A 270 -37.29 26.31 9.25
CA LYS A 270 -37.94 26.99 8.11
C LYS A 270 -39.41 26.58 7.99
N ILE A 271 -39.71 25.28 8.02
CA ILE A 271 -41.10 24.77 7.96
C ILE A 271 -41.89 25.29 9.16
N ASN A 272 -41.31 25.32 10.35
CA ASN A 272 -41.98 25.80 11.54
C ASN A 272 -42.33 27.30 11.44
N ASN A 273 -41.44 28.11 10.88
CA ASN A 273 -41.74 29.52 10.57
C ASN A 273 -42.83 29.65 9.49
N GLU A 274 -42.78 28.83 8.43
CA GLU A 274 -43.82 28.82 7.39
C GLU A 274 -45.20 28.40 7.94
N ILE A 275 -45.23 27.46 8.91
CA ILE A 275 -46.45 27.07 9.62
C ILE A 275 -46.98 28.24 10.44
N SER A 276 -46.12 28.92 11.22
CA SER A 276 -46.51 30.10 12.00
C SER A 276 -47.10 31.19 11.10
N ASP A 277 -46.44 31.51 9.98
CA ASP A 277 -46.92 32.50 9.01
C ASP A 277 -48.27 32.10 8.39
N ALA A 278 -48.48 30.80 8.15
CA ALA A 278 -49.74 30.28 7.61
C ALA A 278 -50.87 30.31 8.64
N GLU A 279 -50.56 30.04 9.92
CA GLU A 279 -51.50 30.15 11.04
C GLU A 279 -51.95 31.60 11.22
N ASP A 280 -51.03 32.57 11.19
CA ASP A 280 -51.34 34.00 11.26
C ASP A 280 -52.26 34.43 10.10
N LYS A 281 -51.95 34.03 8.87
CA LYS A 281 -52.79 34.29 7.69
C LYS A 281 -54.16 33.63 7.79
N LEU A 282 -54.24 32.43 8.34
CA LEU A 282 -55.50 31.72 8.55
C LEU A 282 -56.36 32.46 9.57
N GLU A 283 -55.77 32.97 10.65
CA GLU A 283 -56.47 33.77 11.65
C GLU A 283 -56.97 35.10 11.05
N GLU A 284 -56.14 35.78 10.26
CA GLU A 284 -56.53 37.00 9.54
C GLU A 284 -57.69 36.73 8.57
N THR A 285 -57.59 35.70 7.74
CA THR A 285 -58.63 35.32 6.78
C THR A 285 -59.93 34.95 7.50
N LYS A 286 -59.85 34.27 8.64
CA LYS A 286 -61.01 33.92 9.47
C LYS A 286 -61.66 35.16 10.08
N ALA A 287 -60.87 36.15 10.48
CA ALA A 287 -61.37 37.45 10.94
C ALA A 287 -62.08 38.21 9.81
N GLN A 288 -61.49 38.26 8.62
CA GLN A 288 -62.09 38.87 7.42
C GLN A 288 -63.41 38.17 7.05
N LEU A 289 -63.43 36.83 7.00
CA LEU A 289 -64.63 36.04 6.73
C LEU A 289 -65.76 36.33 7.73
N LYS A 290 -65.42 36.55 9.01
CA LYS A 290 -66.40 36.93 10.04
C LYS A 290 -66.99 38.33 9.79
N VAL A 291 -66.17 39.28 9.35
CA VAL A 291 -66.61 40.63 8.96
C VAL A 291 -67.52 40.57 7.73
N GLU A 292 -67.10 39.87 6.67
CA GLU A 292 -67.92 39.69 5.46
C GLU A 292 -69.22 38.95 5.73
N SER A 293 -69.20 37.90 6.56
CA SER A 293 -70.41 37.18 6.96
C SER A 293 -71.41 38.10 7.68
N ASN A 294 -70.93 39.01 8.53
CA ASN A 294 -71.77 40.00 9.19
C ASN A 294 -72.32 41.05 8.21
N LEU A 295 -71.49 41.52 7.26
CA LEU A 295 -71.91 42.39 6.16
C LEU A 295 -72.99 41.74 5.30
N LEU A 296 -72.81 40.48 4.90
CA LEU A 296 -73.77 39.71 4.11
C LEU A 296 -75.08 39.53 4.87
N LYS A 297 -75.05 39.25 6.18
CA LYS A 297 -76.26 39.24 7.02
C LYS A 297 -76.96 40.60 7.02
N GLN A 298 -76.20 41.69 7.09
CA GLN A 298 -76.75 43.05 7.04
C GLN A 298 -77.36 43.37 5.68
N GLU A 299 -76.67 43.08 4.57
CA GLU A 299 -77.18 43.26 3.22
C GLU A 299 -78.39 42.37 2.93
N LYS A 300 -78.39 41.12 3.39
CA LYS A 300 -79.56 40.24 3.30
C LYS A 300 -80.75 40.82 4.08
N GLY A 301 -80.50 41.44 5.23
CA GLY A 301 -81.50 42.20 5.98
C GLY A 301 -82.05 43.38 5.20
N LYS A 302 -81.18 44.18 4.56
CA LYS A 302 -81.56 45.28 3.67
C LYS A 302 -82.32 44.80 2.43
N LEU A 303 -81.91 43.69 1.83
CA LEU A 303 -82.58 43.10 0.67
C LEU A 303 -83.95 42.53 1.04
N LEU A 304 -84.11 41.99 2.25
CA LEU A 304 -85.42 41.60 2.78
C LEU A 304 -86.34 42.80 3.01
N SER A 305 -85.84 43.91 3.57
CA SER A 305 -86.63 45.13 3.70
C SER A 305 -86.98 45.71 2.32
N LEU A 306 -86.02 45.76 1.39
CA LEU A 306 -86.24 46.26 0.04
C LEU A 306 -87.17 45.35 -0.77
N LYS A 307 -87.14 44.03 -0.56
CA LYS A 307 -88.10 43.08 -1.15
C LYS A 307 -89.51 43.29 -0.56
N LYS A 308 -89.62 43.65 0.72
CA LYS A 308 -90.90 44.01 1.35
C LYS A 308 -91.42 45.34 0.77
N ASP A 309 -90.54 46.32 0.58
CA ASP A 309 -90.88 47.58 -0.07
C ASP A 309 -91.29 47.37 -1.53
N LEU A 310 -90.53 46.56 -2.28
CA LEU A 310 -90.87 46.15 -3.64
C LEU A 310 -92.17 45.34 -3.69
N ALA A 311 -92.49 44.52 -2.70
CA ALA A 311 -93.78 43.82 -2.64
C ALA A 311 -94.94 44.82 -2.43
N ASN A 312 -94.73 45.86 -1.62
CA ASN A 312 -95.71 46.94 -1.47
C ASN A 312 -95.85 47.74 -2.78
N GLU A 313 -94.74 47.99 -3.47
CA GLU A 313 -94.71 48.70 -4.75
C GLU A 313 -95.26 47.85 -5.90
N ILE A 314 -95.04 46.53 -5.90
CA ILE A 314 -95.68 45.56 -6.80
C ILE A 314 -97.18 45.51 -6.54
N ASN A 315 -97.65 45.59 -5.29
CA ASN A 315 -99.08 45.72 -5.02
C ASN A 315 -99.64 47.05 -5.56
N ALA A 316 -98.87 48.14 -5.50
CA ALA A 316 -99.23 49.41 -6.13
C ALA A 316 -99.21 49.32 -7.67
N VAL A 317 -98.26 48.60 -8.25
CA VAL A 317 -98.14 48.38 -9.71
C VAL A 317 -99.14 47.33 -10.20
N LEU A 318 -99.59 46.37 -9.39
CA LEU A 318 -100.65 45.42 -9.72
C LEU A 318 -101.99 46.16 -9.84
N ALA A 319 -102.24 47.16 -9.00
CA ALA A 319 -103.37 48.09 -9.18
C ALA A 319 -103.28 48.88 -10.50
N VAL A 320 -102.06 49.18 -10.99
CA VAL A 320 -101.81 49.84 -12.29
C VAL A 320 -101.79 48.85 -13.47
N LYS A 321 -101.45 47.58 -13.24
CA LYS A 321 -101.43 46.49 -14.24
C LYS A 321 -102.82 45.97 -14.54
N GLU A 322 -103.75 46.03 -13.58
CA GLU A 322 -105.18 45.76 -13.83
C GLU A 322 -105.77 46.81 -14.80
N GLU A 323 -105.22 48.04 -14.83
CA GLU A 323 -105.51 49.05 -15.85
C GLU A 323 -104.79 48.80 -17.20
N LEU A 324 -103.62 48.15 -17.20
CA LEU A 324 -102.80 47.91 -18.40
C LEU A 324 -103.11 46.57 -19.12
N GLU A 325 -103.72 45.60 -18.45
CA GLU A 325 -104.11 44.29 -19.01
C GLU A 325 -105.24 44.40 -20.05
N LYS A 326 -105.97 45.53 -20.10
CA LYS A 326 -106.89 45.84 -21.21
C LYS A 326 -106.19 46.28 -22.49
N ALA A 327 -104.89 46.59 -22.46
CA ALA A 327 -104.17 47.22 -23.58
C ALA A 327 -103.06 46.35 -24.21
N LYS A 328 -102.83 45.12 -23.74
CA LYS A 328 -101.73 44.26 -24.23
C LYS A 328 -102.18 42.85 -24.60
N ASN A 329 -103.35 42.76 -25.22
CA ASN A 329 -103.88 41.56 -25.88
C ASN A 329 -103.36 41.42 -27.33
N ASP A 330 -102.24 42.08 -27.66
CA ASP A 330 -101.61 42.03 -28.97
C ASP A 330 -100.15 41.58 -28.87
N LYS A 331 -99.88 40.51 -29.64
CA LYS A 331 -98.63 40.20 -30.36
C LYS A 331 -97.65 39.17 -29.75
N ASN A 332 -97.96 37.92 -30.10
CA ASN A 332 -97.13 36.93 -30.83
C ASN A 332 -95.72 36.49 -30.34
N THR A 333 -95.65 35.20 -29.99
CA THR A 333 -94.91 34.08 -30.65
C THR A 333 -93.46 34.24 -31.15
N THR A 334 -92.59 33.41 -30.53
CA THR A 334 -91.77 32.33 -31.12
C THR A 334 -90.59 32.63 -32.06
N THR A 335 -89.39 32.11 -31.71
CA THR A 335 -88.39 31.63 -32.69
C THR A 335 -87.47 30.58 -32.06
N LEU A 336 -87.57 29.33 -32.53
CA LEU A 336 -86.79 28.17 -32.12
C LEU A 336 -86.52 27.34 -33.38
N ASP A 337 -85.52 27.73 -34.19
CA ASP A 337 -85.01 26.85 -35.27
C ASP A 337 -83.65 27.30 -35.85
N SER A 338 -82.56 27.16 -35.07
CA SER A 338 -81.19 27.27 -35.61
C SER A 338 -80.18 26.28 -35.02
N LEU A 339 -80.63 25.32 -34.20
CA LEU A 339 -79.74 24.40 -33.47
C LEU A 339 -79.45 23.08 -34.20
N GLY A 340 -80.16 22.77 -35.28
CA GLY A 340 -80.12 21.44 -35.92
C GLY A 340 -78.93 21.13 -36.81
N HIS A 341 -78.14 22.12 -37.28
CA HIS A 341 -77.08 21.88 -38.27
C HIS A 341 -75.64 22.15 -37.79
N SER A 342 -75.43 22.53 -36.52
CA SER A 342 -74.08 22.82 -36.00
C SER A 342 -73.39 21.63 -35.32
N LYS A 343 -74.14 20.56 -35.00
CA LYS A 343 -73.64 19.48 -34.14
C LYS A 343 -72.85 18.40 -34.88
N GLU A 344 -73.15 18.14 -36.15
CA GLU A 344 -72.58 17.01 -36.90
C GLU A 344 -71.17 17.30 -37.46
N THR A 345 -70.82 18.56 -37.70
CA THR A 345 -69.47 18.96 -38.15
C THR A 345 -68.46 19.08 -37.00
N GLU A 346 -68.94 19.26 -35.76
CA GLU A 346 -68.08 19.37 -34.57
C GLU A 346 -67.47 18.01 -34.18
N GLU A 347 -68.21 16.92 -34.44
CA GLU A 347 -67.80 15.55 -34.09
C GLU A 347 -66.68 15.02 -35.00
N GLN A 348 -66.72 15.33 -36.30
CA GLN A 348 -65.65 14.96 -37.24
C GLN A 348 -64.36 15.76 -37.01
N LEU A 349 -64.46 17.03 -36.63
CA LEU A 349 -63.30 17.90 -36.38
C LEU A 349 -62.52 17.47 -35.13
N ARG A 350 -63.22 16.98 -34.10
CA ARG A 350 -62.61 16.48 -32.86
C ARG A 350 -61.66 15.30 -33.10
N GLY A 351 -61.98 14.43 -34.06
CA GLY A 351 -61.11 13.30 -34.44
C GLY A 351 -59.76 13.75 -34.99
N TYR A 352 -59.75 14.70 -35.92
CA TYR A 352 -58.51 15.25 -36.49
C TYR A 352 -57.66 15.97 -35.44
N TYR A 353 -58.28 16.74 -34.54
CA TYR A 353 -57.56 17.35 -33.42
C TYR A 353 -56.94 16.32 -32.46
N CYS A 354 -57.62 15.21 -32.20
CA CYS A 354 -57.10 14.12 -31.37
C CYS A 354 -55.85 13.48 -32.00
N TYR A 355 -55.91 13.13 -33.30
CA TYR A 355 -54.76 12.56 -34.03
C TYR A 355 -53.59 13.56 -34.16
N ALA A 356 -53.87 14.85 -34.32
CA ALA A 356 -52.84 15.89 -34.34
C ALA A 356 -52.15 16.05 -32.97
N ALA A 357 -52.92 16.01 -31.87
CA ALA A 357 -52.37 16.05 -30.51
C ALA A 357 -51.54 14.80 -30.19
N LEU A 358 -52.01 13.61 -30.62
CA LEU A 358 -51.29 12.35 -30.46
C LEU A 358 -49.95 12.37 -31.21
N THR A 359 -49.95 12.79 -32.48
CA THR A 359 -48.72 12.87 -33.28
C THR A 359 -47.74 13.91 -32.74
N PHE A 360 -48.23 15.04 -32.21
CA PHE A 360 -47.40 16.02 -31.49
C PHE A 360 -46.77 15.43 -30.22
N PHE A 361 -47.56 14.70 -29.41
CA PHE A 361 -47.04 14.05 -28.21
C PHE A 361 -45.98 12.99 -28.54
N CYS A 362 -46.20 12.21 -29.61
CA CYS A 362 -45.19 11.27 -30.12
C CYS A 362 -43.88 11.96 -30.54
N LEU A 363 -43.96 13.13 -31.18
CA LEU A 363 -42.77 13.92 -31.54
C LEU A 363 -42.02 14.44 -30.30
N VAL A 364 -42.74 14.92 -29.28
CA VAL A 364 -42.13 15.37 -28.02
C VAL A 364 -41.45 14.22 -27.30
N CYS A 365 -42.10 13.05 -27.20
CA CYS A 365 -41.49 11.85 -26.62
C CYS A 365 -40.23 11.40 -27.36
N MET A 366 -40.25 11.44 -28.71
CA MET A 366 -39.07 11.12 -29.52
C MET A 366 -37.93 12.11 -29.31
N ALA A 367 -38.23 13.41 -29.19
CA ALA A 367 -37.23 14.43 -28.91
C ALA A 367 -36.57 14.21 -27.53
N LEU A 368 -37.35 13.87 -26.50
CA LEU A 368 -36.83 13.53 -25.17
C LEU A 368 -35.95 12.25 -25.21
N TYR A 369 -36.37 11.24 -25.99
CA TYR A 369 -35.59 10.01 -26.16
C TYR A 369 -34.24 10.25 -26.84
N VAL A 370 -34.20 11.08 -27.90
CA VAL A 370 -32.96 11.46 -28.58
C VAL A 370 -32.04 12.27 -27.63
N TYR A 371 -32.60 13.20 -26.86
CA TYR A 371 -31.85 14.00 -25.90
C TYR A 371 -31.23 13.16 -24.77
N SER A 372 -32.01 12.25 -24.19
CA SER A 372 -31.54 11.33 -23.14
C SER A 372 -30.43 10.40 -23.64
N ASN A 373 -30.57 9.85 -24.86
CA ASN A 373 -29.51 9.05 -25.47
C ASN A 373 -28.24 9.87 -25.78
N GLY A 374 -28.38 11.16 -26.07
CA GLY A 374 -27.26 12.09 -26.21
C GLY A 374 -26.51 12.32 -24.89
N GLN A 375 -27.23 12.50 -23.78
CA GLN A 375 -26.60 12.65 -22.46
C GLN A 375 -25.87 11.37 -22.01
N ASN A 376 -26.51 10.20 -22.16
CA ASN A 376 -25.87 8.92 -21.84
C ASN A 376 -24.55 8.71 -22.63
N LEU A 377 -24.45 9.25 -23.85
CA LEU A 377 -23.21 9.19 -24.62
C LEU A 377 -22.12 10.09 -24.02
N ASN A 378 -22.48 11.29 -23.58
CA ASN A 378 -21.54 12.23 -22.95
C ASN A 378 -20.98 11.69 -21.62
N ASP A 379 -21.80 10.98 -20.85
CA ASP A 379 -21.40 10.40 -19.56
C ASP A 379 -20.48 9.17 -19.72
N ILE A 380 -20.63 8.42 -20.81
CA ILE A 380 -19.82 7.22 -21.11
C ILE A 380 -18.53 7.57 -21.88
N LEU A 381 -18.48 8.74 -22.53
CA LEU A 381 -17.34 9.21 -23.31
C LEU A 381 -15.99 9.28 -22.53
N PRO A 382 -15.92 9.73 -21.26
CA PRO A 382 -14.67 9.76 -20.50
C PRO A 382 -14.16 8.37 -20.06
N ASP A 383 -15.00 7.33 -20.05
CA ASP A 383 -14.62 5.97 -19.64
C ASP A 383 -14.02 5.13 -20.79
N LEU A 384 -14.06 5.61 -22.04
CA LEU A 384 -13.55 4.92 -23.24
C LEU A 384 -12.31 5.60 -23.84
N VAL A 385 -11.30 5.87 -23.00
CA VAL A 385 -10.08 6.64 -23.32
C VAL A 385 -9.29 6.14 -24.55
N ASP A 386 -9.50 4.90 -25.02
CA ASP A 386 -8.78 4.32 -26.18
C ASP A 386 -9.65 4.04 -27.42
N VAL A 387 -10.91 4.49 -27.49
CA VAL A 387 -11.78 4.23 -28.65
C VAL A 387 -11.96 5.49 -29.50
N ASN A 388 -11.63 5.38 -30.79
CA ASN A 388 -11.73 6.49 -31.74
C ASN A 388 -13.20 6.92 -31.89
N VAL A 389 -13.49 8.21 -31.65
CA VAL A 389 -14.85 8.79 -31.66
C VAL A 389 -15.57 8.54 -32.99
N TRP A 390 -14.81 8.43 -34.07
CA TRP A 390 -15.32 8.09 -35.40
C TRP A 390 -15.92 6.70 -35.49
N ASP A 391 -15.35 5.69 -34.81
CA ASP A 391 -15.88 4.31 -34.86
C ASP A 391 -17.20 4.18 -34.11
N ILE A 392 -17.36 4.94 -33.01
CA ILE A 392 -18.61 5.01 -32.24
C ILE A 392 -19.71 5.70 -33.06
N LEU A 393 -19.37 6.79 -33.77
CA LEU A 393 -20.29 7.49 -34.66
C LEU A 393 -20.69 6.62 -35.86
N LEU A 394 -19.73 5.93 -36.49
CA LEU A 394 -19.99 5.07 -37.65
C LEU A 394 -20.89 3.88 -37.28
N SER A 395 -20.66 3.27 -36.12
CA SER A 395 -21.47 2.16 -35.58
C SER A 395 -22.95 2.54 -35.38
N ARG A 396 -23.24 3.81 -35.04
CA ARG A 396 -24.59 4.27 -34.70
C ARG A 396 -25.26 5.10 -35.80
N LEU A 397 -24.57 5.38 -36.90
CA LEU A 397 -25.12 6.11 -38.05
C LEU A 397 -26.41 5.48 -38.60
N PRO A 398 -26.56 4.14 -38.71
CA PRO A 398 -27.82 3.53 -39.14
C PRO A 398 -29.00 3.84 -38.19
N LEU A 399 -28.74 3.92 -36.89
CA LEU A 399 -29.74 4.25 -35.88
C LEU A 399 -30.16 5.73 -35.96
N VAL A 400 -29.20 6.63 -36.17
CA VAL A 400 -29.46 8.07 -36.37
C VAL A 400 -30.24 8.29 -37.67
N ALA A 401 -29.90 7.58 -38.74
CA ALA A 401 -30.63 7.65 -40.00
C ALA A 401 -32.08 7.17 -39.85
N ALA A 402 -32.30 6.03 -39.17
CA ALA A 402 -33.64 5.50 -38.92
C ALA A 402 -34.50 6.45 -38.08
N THR A 403 -33.95 7.02 -37.01
CA THR A 403 -34.67 7.97 -36.15
C THR A 403 -35.00 9.27 -36.87
N THR A 404 -34.08 9.79 -37.70
CA THR A 404 -34.32 10.98 -38.51
C THR A 404 -35.43 10.76 -39.54
N LEU A 405 -35.48 9.57 -40.17
CA LEU A 405 -36.54 9.21 -41.12
C LEU A 405 -37.91 9.11 -40.43
N ILE A 406 -37.96 8.52 -39.22
CA ILE A 406 -39.20 8.42 -38.44
C ILE A 406 -39.69 9.81 -38.02
N ILE A 407 -38.80 10.69 -37.55
CA ILE A 407 -39.14 12.08 -37.18
C ILE A 407 -39.64 12.84 -38.42
N GLY A 408 -38.96 12.70 -39.56
CA GLY A 408 -39.38 13.31 -40.82
C GLY A 408 -40.76 12.83 -41.28
N GLY A 409 -41.02 11.52 -41.21
CA GLY A 409 -42.32 10.93 -41.54
C GLY A 409 -43.44 11.42 -40.64
N LEU A 410 -43.23 11.41 -39.32
CA LEU A 410 -44.20 11.90 -38.33
C LEU A 410 -44.46 13.40 -38.49
N SER A 411 -43.42 14.20 -38.75
CA SER A 411 -43.56 15.63 -39.03
C SER A 411 -44.36 15.89 -40.31
N GLY A 412 -44.19 15.07 -41.36
CA GLY A 412 -44.98 15.15 -42.59
C GLY A 412 -46.46 14.86 -42.35
N VAL A 413 -46.77 13.80 -41.60
CA VAL A 413 -48.15 13.45 -41.20
C VAL A 413 -48.78 14.55 -40.36
N PHE A 414 -48.03 15.12 -39.41
CA PHE A 414 -48.51 16.23 -38.58
C PHE A 414 -48.86 17.47 -39.44
N PHE A 415 -47.98 17.87 -40.36
CA PHE A 415 -48.25 18.99 -41.27
C PHE A 415 -49.46 18.75 -42.17
N TYR A 416 -49.64 17.51 -42.64
CA TYR A 416 -50.83 17.13 -43.41
C TYR A 416 -52.11 17.27 -42.60
N LEU A 417 -52.12 16.78 -41.35
CA LEU A 417 -53.28 16.90 -40.44
C LEU A 417 -53.60 18.36 -40.12
N VAL A 418 -52.60 19.19 -39.83
CA VAL A 418 -52.79 20.63 -39.59
C VAL A 418 -53.38 21.31 -40.82
N ARG A 419 -52.88 21.01 -42.02
CA ARG A 419 -53.41 21.55 -43.28
C ARG A 419 -54.87 21.13 -43.50
N GLN A 420 -55.22 19.89 -43.19
CA GLN A 420 -56.58 19.38 -43.33
C GLN A 420 -57.54 20.03 -42.31
N ILE A 421 -57.10 20.24 -41.07
CA ILE A 421 -57.87 20.97 -40.05
C ILE A 421 -58.13 22.41 -40.50
N VAL A 422 -57.11 23.09 -41.04
CA VAL A 422 -57.27 24.45 -41.57
C VAL A 422 -58.26 24.46 -42.74
N SER A 423 -58.13 23.53 -43.68
CA SER A 423 -59.05 23.40 -44.83
C SER A 423 -60.49 23.22 -44.39
N LEU A 424 -60.76 22.27 -43.49
CA LEU A 424 -62.11 21.99 -42.98
C LEU A 424 -62.69 23.19 -42.22
N ASN A 425 -61.87 23.94 -41.49
CA ASN A 425 -62.32 25.12 -40.77
C ASN A 425 -62.59 26.29 -41.73
N THR A 426 -61.81 26.44 -42.79
CA THR A 426 -62.11 27.40 -43.87
C THR A 426 -63.39 27.03 -44.62
N ASP A 427 -63.65 25.74 -44.84
CA ASP A 427 -64.90 25.27 -45.46
C ASP A 427 -66.11 25.52 -44.55
N LYS A 428 -65.98 25.31 -43.23
CA LYS A 428 -67.00 25.68 -42.23
C LYS A 428 -67.31 27.19 -42.25
N MET A 429 -66.26 28.01 -42.28
CA MET A 429 -66.38 29.46 -42.35
C MET A 429 -67.04 29.91 -43.67
N ALA A 430 -66.70 29.26 -44.78
CA ALA A 430 -67.31 29.52 -46.09
C ALA A 430 -68.80 29.12 -46.11
N MET A 431 -69.16 27.98 -45.51
CA MET A 431 -70.55 27.54 -45.37
C MET A 431 -71.37 28.49 -44.48
N LEU A 432 -70.81 28.96 -43.36
CA LEU A 432 -71.44 29.97 -42.51
C LEU A 432 -71.62 31.30 -43.25
N LYS A 433 -70.59 31.74 -43.98
CA LYS A 433 -70.67 32.94 -44.84
C LYS A 433 -71.73 32.77 -45.92
N ALA A 434 -71.82 31.61 -46.58
CA ALA A 434 -72.85 31.31 -47.57
C ALA A 434 -74.25 31.30 -46.95
N GLY A 435 -74.40 30.74 -45.73
CA GLY A 435 -75.66 30.76 -44.99
C GLY A 435 -76.11 32.16 -44.59
N ILE A 436 -75.17 33.02 -44.19
CA ILE A 436 -75.42 34.44 -43.88
C ILE A 436 -75.70 35.24 -45.16
N LEU A 437 -74.97 35.01 -46.25
CA LEU A 437 -75.20 35.66 -47.55
C LEU A 437 -76.55 35.25 -48.14
N ALA A 438 -76.92 33.97 -48.04
CA ALA A 438 -78.23 33.49 -48.48
C ALA A 438 -79.35 34.16 -47.69
N ARG A 439 -79.16 34.35 -46.38
CA ARG A 439 -80.08 35.10 -45.52
C ARG A 439 -80.17 36.58 -45.93
N GLN A 440 -79.04 37.22 -46.19
CA GLN A 440 -79.01 38.62 -46.64
C GLN A 440 -79.64 38.82 -48.02
N ILE A 441 -79.40 37.91 -48.97
CA ILE A 441 -80.01 37.95 -50.31
C ILE A 441 -81.53 37.76 -50.21
N THR A 442 -81.99 36.81 -49.40
CA THR A 442 -83.44 36.57 -49.20
C THR A 442 -84.13 37.65 -48.36
N GLU A 443 -83.43 38.32 -47.46
CA GLU A 443 -83.95 39.51 -46.75
C GLU A 443 -83.92 40.78 -47.61
N SER A 444 -83.07 40.84 -48.65
CA SER A 444 -82.95 41.99 -49.58
C SER A 444 -83.80 41.90 -50.86
N LEU A 445 -84.37 40.73 -51.15
CA LEU A 445 -85.29 40.53 -52.27
C LEU A 445 -86.68 41.06 -51.86
N ASP A 446 -87.07 42.19 -52.43
CA ASP A 446 -88.40 42.78 -52.27
C ASP A 446 -89.44 41.90 -52.99
N CYS A 447 -89.92 40.87 -52.31
CA CYS A 447 -91.01 40.03 -52.80
C CYS A 447 -92.33 40.79 -52.65
N GLY A 448 -92.70 41.53 -53.70
CA GLY A 448 -94.08 41.96 -53.93
C GLY A 448 -95.02 40.74 -53.96
N GLU A 449 -96.08 40.81 -53.15
CA GLU A 449 -97.23 39.89 -53.02
C GLU A 449 -97.00 38.41 -53.39
N MET A 450 -96.37 37.66 -52.48
CA MET A 450 -96.45 36.19 -52.46
C MET A 450 -96.59 35.66 -51.02
N SER A 451 -97.38 34.59 -50.86
CA SER A 451 -97.75 33.94 -49.59
C SER A 451 -96.56 33.34 -48.83
N GLU A 452 -96.61 33.33 -47.49
CA GLU A 452 -95.50 32.93 -46.58
C GLU A 452 -94.90 31.54 -46.86
N ALA A 453 -95.70 30.60 -47.39
CA ALA A 453 -95.23 29.25 -47.75
C ALA A 453 -94.28 29.26 -48.96
N ASP A 454 -94.46 30.18 -49.90
CA ASP A 454 -93.62 30.31 -51.10
C ASP A 454 -92.33 31.09 -50.79
N LYS A 455 -92.37 32.04 -49.86
CA LYS A 455 -91.15 32.68 -49.30
C LYS A 455 -90.24 31.66 -48.61
N LEU A 456 -90.80 30.71 -47.85
CA LEU A 456 -90.03 29.65 -47.19
C LEU A 456 -89.42 28.64 -48.19
N LYS A 457 -90.14 28.34 -49.28
CA LYS A 457 -89.62 27.48 -50.37
C LYS A 457 -88.51 28.17 -51.16
N MET A 458 -88.65 29.46 -51.43
CA MET A 458 -87.63 30.27 -52.08
C MET A 458 -86.40 30.42 -51.18
N GLN A 459 -86.57 30.63 -49.86
CA GLN A 459 -85.45 30.61 -48.90
C GLN A 459 -84.71 29.27 -48.87
N ARG A 460 -85.41 28.13 -48.91
CA ARG A 460 -84.75 26.81 -48.99
C ARG A 460 -84.02 26.61 -50.31
N ASN A 461 -84.66 26.90 -51.44
CA ASN A 461 -84.05 26.70 -52.75
C ASN A 461 -82.88 27.65 -53.01
N THR A 462 -82.97 28.92 -52.62
CA THR A 462 -81.86 29.88 -52.74
C THR A 462 -80.71 29.56 -51.78
N LYS A 463 -81.01 29.02 -50.59
CA LYS A 463 -79.97 28.52 -49.66
C LYS A 463 -79.28 27.27 -50.21
N ILE A 464 -80.03 26.33 -50.79
CA ILE A 464 -79.46 25.15 -51.45
C ILE A 464 -78.64 25.57 -52.68
N GLU A 465 -79.14 26.47 -53.52
CA GLU A 465 -78.46 26.92 -54.74
C GLU A 465 -77.19 27.76 -54.45
N LEU A 466 -77.21 28.62 -53.43
CA LEU A 466 -76.00 29.33 -52.98
C LEU A 466 -74.98 28.41 -52.31
N ILE A 467 -75.43 27.39 -51.56
CA ILE A 467 -74.54 26.35 -51.06
C ILE A 467 -73.92 25.59 -52.24
N THR A 468 -74.71 25.15 -53.22
CA THR A 468 -74.21 24.46 -54.42
C THR A 468 -73.26 25.33 -55.25
N GLN A 469 -73.51 26.65 -55.39
CA GLN A 469 -72.60 27.55 -56.11
C GLN A 469 -71.32 27.87 -55.31
N VAL A 470 -71.39 28.00 -53.99
CA VAL A 470 -70.20 28.22 -53.14
C VAL A 470 -69.33 26.96 -53.12
N PHE A 471 -69.92 25.76 -53.19
CA PHE A 471 -69.17 24.51 -53.35
C PHE A 471 -68.70 24.26 -54.79
N ALA A 472 -69.48 24.58 -55.83
CA ALA A 472 -69.07 24.49 -57.24
C ALA A 472 -67.95 25.48 -57.60
N LYS A 473 -67.86 26.62 -56.89
CA LYS A 473 -66.75 27.59 -57.03
C LYS A 473 -65.47 27.13 -56.32
N ASN A 474 -65.56 26.23 -55.33
CA ASN A 474 -64.41 25.59 -54.68
C ASN A 474 -63.95 24.29 -55.38
N GLU A 475 -64.81 23.62 -56.17
CA GLU A 475 -64.43 22.47 -57.02
C GLU A 475 -63.60 22.85 -58.27
N ASN A 476 -63.55 24.13 -58.64
CA ASN A 476 -62.84 24.60 -59.84
C ASN A 476 -61.30 24.66 -59.70
N ASN A 477 -60.74 24.23 -58.55
CA ASN A 477 -59.30 24.11 -58.33
C ASN A 477 -58.75 22.67 -58.43
N GLN A 478 -59.57 21.68 -58.83
CA GLN A 478 -59.09 20.32 -59.13
C GLN A 478 -59.04 19.95 -60.62
N VAL A 479 -59.47 20.83 -61.54
CA VAL A 479 -59.42 20.58 -63.00
C VAL A 479 -58.12 21.10 -63.67
N GLN A 480 -57.27 21.85 -62.95
CA GLN A 480 -55.98 22.31 -63.50
C GLN A 480 -54.90 21.23 -63.62
N ASN A 481 -55.09 20.02 -63.07
CA ASN A 481 -54.17 18.89 -63.27
C ASN A 481 -54.46 18.04 -64.51
N LYS A 482 -55.49 18.38 -65.31
CA LYS A 482 -55.77 17.73 -66.61
C LYS A 482 -55.48 18.64 -67.82
N PHE A 483 -55.51 19.96 -67.64
CA PHE A 483 -55.20 20.93 -68.71
C PHE A 483 -53.69 21.13 -68.93
N ILE A 484 -52.86 20.91 -67.90
CA ILE A 484 -51.39 21.00 -68.01
C ILE A 484 -50.80 19.77 -68.73
N VAL A 485 -51.49 18.61 -68.71
CA VAL A 485 -51.06 17.41 -69.45
C VAL A 485 -51.42 17.47 -70.94
N ASP A 486 -52.57 18.04 -71.31
CA ASP A 486 -52.96 18.20 -72.72
C ASP A 486 -52.30 19.43 -73.40
N ALA A 487 -51.93 20.48 -72.66
CA ALA A 487 -51.11 21.58 -73.17
C ALA A 487 -49.62 21.19 -73.36
N LEU A 488 -49.12 20.20 -72.60
CA LEU A 488 -47.76 19.64 -72.79
C LEU A 488 -47.68 18.56 -73.87
N LYS A 489 -48.82 18.05 -74.36
CA LYS A 489 -48.90 17.06 -75.46
C LYS A 489 -49.21 17.67 -76.83
N ALA A 490 -49.52 18.98 -76.87
CA ALA A 490 -49.68 19.76 -78.11
C ALA A 490 -48.47 20.69 -78.40
N LEU A 491 -47.49 20.76 -77.49
CA LEU A 491 -46.20 21.44 -77.68
C LEU A 491 -45.01 20.47 -77.87
N LYS A 492 -45.32 19.19 -78.07
CA LYS A 492 -44.40 18.10 -78.40
C LYS A 492 -45.19 17.09 -79.24
N SER A 493 -44.83 16.74 -80.48
CA SER A 493 -43.57 16.05 -80.82
C SER A 493 -43.29 14.92 -79.84
#